data_AF-A0A1Y3NCZ0-F1
#
_entry.id   AF-A0A1Y3NCZ0-F1
#
_cell.length_a   1.000
_cell.length_b   1.000
_cell.length_c   1.000
_cell.angle_alpha   90.00
_cell.angle_beta   90.00
_cell.angle_gamma   90.00
#
_symmetry.space_group_name_H-M   'P 1'
#
loop_
_entity.id
_entity.type
_entity.pdbx_description
1 polymer ?
#
loop_
_entity_poly.entity_id
_entity_poly.type
_entity_poly.pdbx_seq_one_letter_code
_entity_poly.pdbx_strand_id
1 'polypeptide(L)'
;MYDAPEESTANTFKYYFIDQDFDLTFGIGLSSKINTFGEEFPSQSYKTLVDRSWSIEKYDGPNREAIDLFLRGGVTTQMFENHLIDIVKHVFNPVALGRRIDEYVSRYGPEIEWDYTSERLHIGADPNKTRYVWNVNDFYENIDNVGKESTKWGLKQWIEMRAQAVAEEFNFEWDKVPLEPVEKKIVANDKQYDVKGDKTSAANSSISHSFIAFFTLLALTLGLLL
;
A
#
# COMPACT_ATOMS: atom_id res chain seq x y z
N MET A 1 -9.36 -3.27 17.00
CA MET A 1 -9.36 -1.96 17.70
C MET A 1 -8.37 -2.04 18.83
N TYR A 2 -7.41 -1.13 18.87
CA TYR A 2 -6.34 -1.04 19.85
C TYR A 2 -6.66 0.09 20.84
N ASP A 3 -6.64 -0.20 22.13
CA ASP A 3 -6.76 0.80 23.19
C ASP A 3 -5.35 1.30 23.55
N ALA A 4 -5.18 2.62 23.57
CA ALA A 4 -3.98 3.31 24.03
C ALA A 4 -4.31 4.00 25.36
N PRO A 5 -4.25 3.28 26.50
CA PRO A 5 -4.74 3.77 27.78
C PRO A 5 -3.99 5.02 28.26
N GLU A 6 -2.75 5.22 27.83
CA GLU A 6 -1.95 6.41 28.10
C GLU A 6 -2.48 7.70 27.47
N GLU A 7 -3.32 7.59 26.42
CA GLU A 7 -3.99 8.72 25.78
C GLU A 7 -5.45 8.88 26.23
N SER A 8 -5.92 7.98 27.08
CA SER A 8 -7.26 8.04 27.66
C SER A 8 -7.23 8.83 28.98
N THR A 9 -8.33 9.53 29.27
CA THR A 9 -8.56 10.17 30.57
C THR A 9 -9.66 9.42 31.33
N ALA A 10 -9.94 9.80 32.57
CA ALA A 10 -11.04 9.22 33.35
C ALA A 10 -12.41 9.31 32.64
N ASN A 11 -12.58 10.26 31.71
CA ASN A 11 -13.86 10.52 31.03
C ASN A 11 -13.76 10.50 29.50
N THR A 12 -12.59 10.23 28.92
CA THR A 12 -12.40 10.18 27.45
C THR A 12 -11.55 8.99 27.08
N PHE A 13 -12.06 8.15 26.20
CA PHE A 13 -11.36 6.95 25.74
C PHE A 13 -10.87 7.16 24.32
N LYS A 14 -9.61 6.79 24.05
CA LYS A 14 -9.02 6.88 22.72
C LYS A 14 -8.73 5.49 22.18
N TYR A 15 -9.38 5.17 21.07
CA TYR A 15 -9.20 3.92 20.36
C TYR A 15 -8.60 4.15 19.00
N TYR A 16 -7.71 3.26 18.61
CA TYR A 16 -7.09 3.21 17.29
C TYR A 16 -7.64 2.03 16.51
N PHE A 17 -7.96 2.27 15.25
CA PHE A 17 -8.23 1.20 14.29
C PHE A 17 -6.92 0.89 13.56
N ILE A 18 -6.43 -0.33 13.74
CA ILE A 18 -5.29 -0.88 13.01
C ILE A 18 -5.86 -2.01 12.18
N ASP A 19 -5.79 -1.83 10.88
CA ASP A 19 -6.33 -2.78 9.93
C ASP A 19 -5.24 -3.74 9.44
N GLN A 20 -5.66 -4.87 8.90
CA GLN A 20 -4.81 -5.92 8.37
C GLN A 20 -5.43 -6.49 7.09
N ASP A 21 -4.63 -7.16 6.26
CA ASP A 21 -5.13 -7.93 5.10
C ASP A 21 -5.73 -7.07 3.96
N PHE A 22 -4.89 -6.22 3.37
CA PHE A 22 -5.26 -5.35 2.23
C PHE A 22 -4.96 -5.98 0.86
N ASP A 23 -4.88 -7.31 0.75
CA ASP A 23 -4.62 -7.99 -0.53
C ASP A 23 -5.81 -7.88 -1.50
N LEU A 24 -7.04 -7.85 -1.00
CA LEU A 24 -8.28 -7.61 -1.77
C LEU A 24 -8.63 -6.12 -1.92
N THR A 25 -7.63 -5.30 -2.28
CA THR A 25 -7.80 -3.87 -2.56
C THR A 25 -7.63 -3.56 -4.06
N PHE A 26 -7.66 -2.28 -4.44
CA PHE A 26 -7.41 -1.83 -5.82
C PHE A 26 -8.31 -2.50 -6.88
N GLY A 27 -9.57 -2.77 -6.54
CA GLY A 27 -10.55 -3.37 -7.47
C GLY A 27 -10.54 -4.88 -7.53
N ILE A 28 -9.68 -5.54 -6.75
CA ILE A 28 -9.61 -7.00 -6.65
C ILE A 28 -10.76 -7.51 -5.76
N GLY A 29 -11.37 -8.63 -6.14
CA GLY A 29 -12.36 -9.32 -5.31
C GLY A 29 -13.73 -8.64 -5.22
N LEU A 30 -14.00 -7.61 -6.02
CA LEU A 30 -15.29 -6.92 -6.01
C LEU A 30 -16.42 -7.81 -6.54
N SER A 31 -17.37 -8.18 -5.67
CA SER A 31 -18.59 -8.88 -6.07
C SER A 31 -19.54 -7.94 -6.81
N SER A 32 -20.46 -8.50 -7.61
CA SER A 32 -21.52 -7.72 -8.28
C SER A 32 -22.49 -7.03 -7.32
N LYS A 33 -22.55 -7.48 -6.05
CA LYS A 33 -23.33 -6.80 -5.02
C LYS A 33 -22.64 -5.53 -4.52
N ILE A 34 -21.30 -5.51 -4.53
CA ILE A 34 -20.51 -4.34 -4.14
C ILE A 34 -20.36 -3.39 -5.33
N ASN A 35 -19.86 -3.92 -6.46
CA ASN A 35 -19.68 -3.15 -7.68
C ASN A 35 -20.97 -3.09 -8.50
N THR A 36 -21.77 -2.08 -8.20
CA THR A 36 -23.01 -1.74 -8.93
C THR A 36 -22.78 -0.77 -10.10
N PHE A 37 -21.55 -0.31 -10.31
CA PHE A 37 -21.21 0.74 -11.29
C PHE A 37 -20.35 0.22 -12.45
N GLY A 38 -20.03 -1.08 -12.47
CA GLY A 38 -19.21 -1.68 -13.51
C GLY A 38 -17.81 -1.10 -13.53
N GLU A 39 -17.35 -0.69 -14.71
CA GLU A 39 -16.03 -0.11 -14.93
C GLU A 39 -15.86 1.28 -14.30
N GLU A 40 -16.96 1.98 -14.03
CA GLU A 40 -16.95 3.32 -13.41
C GLU A 40 -16.86 3.28 -11.88
N PHE A 41 -16.76 2.09 -11.28
CA PHE A 41 -16.64 1.95 -9.84
C PHE A 41 -15.52 2.79 -9.20
N PRO A 42 -14.30 2.87 -9.78
CA PRO A 42 -13.26 3.73 -9.25
C PRO A 42 -13.65 5.21 -9.31
N SER A 43 -14.47 5.62 -10.28
CA SER A 43 -14.85 7.03 -10.42
C SER A 43 -15.90 7.49 -9.40
N GLN A 44 -16.45 6.59 -8.57
CA GLN A 44 -17.56 6.93 -7.68
C GLN A 44 -17.11 7.66 -6.41
N SER A 45 -17.85 8.71 -6.06
CA SER A 45 -17.69 9.42 -4.78
C SER A 45 -17.94 8.47 -3.60
N TYR A 46 -17.19 8.67 -2.52
CA TYR A 46 -17.40 7.94 -1.26
C TYR A 46 -18.83 8.12 -0.72
N LYS A 47 -19.49 9.24 -1.06
CA LYS A 47 -20.87 9.54 -0.65
C LYS A 47 -21.85 8.46 -1.13
N THR A 48 -21.61 7.88 -2.30
CA THR A 48 -22.40 6.75 -2.84
C THR A 48 -22.27 5.48 -1.99
N LEU A 49 -21.17 5.34 -1.25
CA LEU A 49 -20.92 4.22 -0.35
C LEU A 49 -21.47 4.48 1.04
N VAL A 50 -21.53 5.72 1.51
CA VAL A 50 -22.08 6.09 2.83
C VAL A 50 -23.58 5.83 2.90
N ASP A 51 -24.32 6.24 1.86
CA ASP A 51 -25.79 6.16 1.85
C ASP A 51 -26.33 4.76 1.46
N ARG A 52 -25.45 3.78 1.27
CA ARG A 52 -25.79 2.42 0.87
C ARG A 52 -26.26 1.58 2.08
N SER A 53 -27.31 0.79 1.89
CA SER A 53 -27.68 -0.29 2.83
C SER A 53 -26.58 -1.36 2.91
N TRP A 54 -26.12 -1.67 4.12
CA TRP A 54 -24.90 -2.48 4.30
C TRP A 54 -25.10 -3.99 4.34
N SER A 55 -26.32 -4.51 4.50
CA SER A 55 -26.63 -5.97 4.52
C SER A 55 -26.34 -6.69 3.20
N ILE A 56 -25.08 -6.73 2.76
CA ILE A 56 -24.64 -7.19 1.44
C ILE A 56 -24.37 -8.70 1.49
N GLU A 57 -23.71 -9.15 2.55
CA GLU A 57 -23.47 -10.55 2.83
C GLU A 57 -24.32 -11.07 3.99
N LYS A 58 -24.46 -12.40 4.05
CA LYS A 58 -25.36 -13.10 4.98
C LYS A 58 -25.13 -12.73 6.45
N TYR A 59 -23.90 -12.39 6.81
CA TYR A 59 -23.49 -12.09 8.19
C TYR A 59 -23.22 -10.59 8.40
N ASP A 60 -23.52 -9.75 7.42
CA ASP A 60 -23.38 -8.31 7.56
C ASP A 60 -24.48 -7.75 8.48
N GLY A 61 -24.07 -6.87 9.38
CA GLY A 61 -25.02 -6.05 10.12
C GLY A 61 -25.79 -5.11 9.19
N PRO A 62 -26.93 -4.57 9.64
CA PRO A 62 -27.73 -3.63 8.83
C PRO A 62 -27.03 -2.30 8.58
N ASN A 63 -26.14 -1.87 9.49
CA ASN A 63 -25.51 -0.55 9.50
C ASN A 63 -23.99 -0.66 9.64
N ARG A 64 -23.28 0.42 9.28
CA ARG A 64 -21.87 0.63 9.62
C ARG A 64 -21.77 1.78 10.61
N GLU A 65 -22.29 1.55 11.81
CA GLU A 65 -22.63 2.62 12.77
C GLU A 65 -21.49 3.64 12.99
N ALA A 66 -20.24 3.19 13.11
CA ALA A 66 -19.10 4.10 13.24
C ALA A 66 -18.95 5.04 12.03
N ILE A 67 -18.98 4.49 10.81
CA ILE A 67 -18.86 5.26 9.57
C ILE A 67 -20.07 6.18 9.41
N ASP A 68 -21.27 5.66 9.65
CA ASP A 68 -22.53 6.39 9.51
C ASP A 68 -22.65 7.53 10.53
N LEU A 69 -21.99 7.43 11.69
CA LEU A 69 -21.89 8.50 12.69
C LEU A 69 -20.82 9.52 12.31
N PHE A 70 -19.62 9.08 11.92
CA PHE A 70 -18.53 9.99 11.57
C PHE A 70 -18.82 10.81 10.31
N LEU A 71 -19.59 10.26 9.37
CA LEU A 71 -19.86 10.89 8.07
C LEU A 71 -21.26 11.51 7.96
N ARG A 72 -22.06 11.52 9.04
CA ARG A 72 -23.43 12.07 9.05
C ARG A 72 -23.52 13.59 8.78
N GLY A 73 -22.38 14.29 8.78
CA GLY A 73 -22.27 15.72 8.54
C GLY A 73 -21.52 16.46 9.65
N GLY A 74 -21.25 17.75 9.41
CA GLY A 74 -20.58 18.61 10.38
C GLY A 74 -19.05 18.46 10.38
N VAL A 75 -18.44 18.68 11.54
CA VAL A 75 -16.98 18.81 11.69
C VAL A 75 -16.25 17.54 11.29
N THR A 76 -16.78 16.36 11.63
CA THR A 76 -16.13 15.08 11.34
C THR A 76 -16.11 14.75 9.85
N THR A 77 -17.16 15.09 9.11
CA THR A 77 -17.19 14.96 7.65
C THR A 77 -16.14 15.87 7.01
N GLN A 78 -16.06 17.14 7.43
CA GLN A 78 -15.06 18.06 6.89
C GLN A 78 -13.63 17.59 7.19
N MET A 79 -13.38 17.07 8.40
CA MET A 79 -12.09 16.48 8.75
C MET A 79 -11.75 15.29 7.85
N PHE A 80 -12.72 14.40 7.61
CA PHE A 80 -12.54 13.28 6.71
C PHE A 80 -12.22 13.74 5.29
N GLU A 81 -12.99 14.69 4.73
CA GLU A 81 -12.77 15.20 3.37
C GLU A 81 -11.40 15.88 3.25
N ASN A 82 -10.97 16.64 4.26
CA ASN A 82 -9.63 17.24 4.29
C ASN A 82 -8.53 16.16 4.31
N HIS A 83 -8.69 15.12 5.11
CA HIS A 83 -7.74 14.00 5.11
C HIS A 83 -7.75 13.23 3.79
N LEU A 84 -8.91 13.05 3.17
CA LEU A 84 -9.02 12.41 1.86
C LEU A 84 -8.28 13.23 0.79
N ILE A 85 -8.45 14.56 0.80
CA ILE A 85 -7.70 15.48 -0.07
C ILE A 85 -6.20 15.34 0.18
N ASP A 86 -5.75 15.43 1.44
CA ASP A 86 -4.32 15.33 1.77
C ASP A 86 -3.71 13.98 1.33
N ILE A 87 -4.42 12.88 1.57
CA ILE A 87 -3.99 11.54 1.16
C ILE A 87 -3.84 11.47 -0.36
N VAL A 88 -4.87 11.87 -1.12
CA VAL A 88 -4.80 11.80 -2.59
C VAL A 88 -3.76 12.76 -3.13
N LYS A 89 -3.71 13.99 -2.61
CA LYS A 89 -2.77 15.03 -3.05
C LYS A 89 -1.31 14.59 -2.90
N HIS A 90 -0.97 13.92 -1.80
CA HIS A 90 0.41 13.66 -1.42
C HIS A 90 0.85 12.19 -1.54
N VAL A 91 -0.07 11.24 -1.41
CA VAL A 91 0.25 9.80 -1.26
C VAL A 91 -0.43 8.94 -2.32
N PHE A 92 -1.75 8.99 -2.41
CA PHE A 92 -2.56 8.13 -3.29
C PHE A 92 -2.83 8.82 -4.63
N ASN A 93 -1.78 9.05 -5.40
CA ASN A 93 -1.87 9.58 -6.77
C ASN A 93 -0.87 8.88 -7.70
N PRO A 94 -1.04 9.01 -9.03
CA PRO A 94 -0.17 8.35 -10.02
C PRO A 94 1.31 8.67 -9.88
N VAL A 95 1.66 9.84 -9.34
CA VAL A 95 3.06 10.27 -9.21
C VAL A 95 3.71 9.60 -7.99
N ALA A 96 3.15 9.80 -6.80
CA ALA A 96 3.73 9.30 -5.56
C ALA A 96 3.65 7.78 -5.46
N LEU A 97 2.46 7.19 -5.72
CA LEU A 97 2.25 5.76 -5.62
C LEU A 97 2.80 5.02 -6.84
N GLY A 98 2.77 5.64 -8.03
CA GLY A 98 3.40 5.09 -9.24
C GLY A 98 4.89 4.87 -9.06
N ARG A 99 5.62 5.86 -8.52
CA ARG A 99 7.04 5.68 -8.15
C ARG A 99 7.25 4.47 -7.25
N ARG A 100 6.40 4.29 -6.23
CA ARG A 100 6.53 3.16 -5.30
C ARG A 100 6.27 1.82 -5.98
N ILE A 101 5.29 1.77 -6.89
CA ILE A 101 4.99 0.57 -7.68
C ILE A 101 6.18 0.23 -8.58
N ASP A 102 6.74 1.21 -9.28
CA ASP A 102 7.90 1.00 -10.16
C ASP A 102 9.10 0.46 -9.40
N GLU A 103 9.37 0.95 -8.18
CA GLU A 103 10.41 0.41 -7.30
C GLU A 103 10.14 -1.05 -6.90
N TYR A 104 8.88 -1.41 -6.64
CA TYR A 104 8.53 -2.81 -6.36
C TYR A 104 8.67 -3.71 -7.58
N VAL A 105 8.26 -3.25 -8.75
CA VAL A 105 8.45 -3.99 -10.02
C VAL A 105 9.94 -4.17 -10.29
N SER A 106 10.75 -3.13 -10.13
CA SER A 106 12.21 -3.20 -10.27
C SER A 106 12.83 -4.20 -9.30
N ARG A 107 12.42 -4.17 -8.02
CA ARG A 107 12.94 -5.04 -6.98
C ARG A 107 12.54 -6.51 -7.14
N TYR A 108 11.29 -6.77 -7.48
CA TYR A 108 10.70 -8.11 -7.44
C TYR A 108 10.47 -8.74 -8.82
N GLY A 109 10.52 -7.97 -9.90
CA GLY A 109 10.30 -8.45 -11.27
C GLY A 109 11.16 -9.67 -11.64
N PRO A 110 12.48 -9.66 -11.39
CA PRO A 110 13.33 -10.83 -11.68
C PRO A 110 12.94 -12.09 -10.89
N GLU A 111 12.49 -11.94 -9.65
CA GLU A 111 12.04 -13.06 -8.81
C GLU A 111 10.72 -13.63 -9.34
N ILE A 112 9.80 -12.76 -9.77
CA ILE A 112 8.53 -13.15 -10.38
C ILE A 112 8.79 -13.90 -11.70
N GLU A 113 9.66 -13.37 -12.56
CA GLU A 113 10.09 -14.04 -13.79
C GLU A 113 10.66 -15.43 -13.50
N TRP A 114 11.57 -15.53 -12.54
CA TRP A 114 12.16 -16.79 -12.11
C TRP A 114 11.10 -17.79 -11.60
N ASP A 115 10.15 -17.34 -10.78
CA ASP A 115 9.07 -18.20 -10.26
C ASP A 115 8.21 -18.80 -11.40
N TYR A 116 7.99 -18.05 -12.49
CA TYR A 116 7.28 -18.54 -13.68
C TYR A 116 8.11 -19.47 -14.58
N THR A 117 9.41 -19.65 -14.34
CA THR A 117 10.23 -20.65 -15.07
C THR A 117 10.11 -22.06 -14.49
N SER A 118 9.61 -22.18 -13.26
CA SER A 118 9.54 -23.45 -12.54
C SER A 118 8.26 -24.21 -12.82
N GLU A 119 8.35 -25.53 -12.94
CA GLU A 119 7.18 -26.40 -13.02
C GLU A 119 6.40 -26.35 -11.68
N ARG A 120 5.10 -26.09 -11.75
CA ARG A 120 4.24 -26.01 -10.57
C ARG A 120 3.99 -27.42 -10.02
N LEU A 121 4.55 -27.71 -8.84
CA LEU A 121 4.40 -29.01 -8.18
C LEU A 121 2.96 -29.29 -7.68
N HIS A 122 2.19 -28.23 -7.47
CA HIS A 122 0.81 -28.31 -6.99
C HIS A 122 -0.14 -27.68 -8.00
N ILE A 123 -0.95 -28.52 -8.64
CA ILE A 123 -2.12 -28.10 -9.39
C ILE A 123 -3.27 -28.14 -8.40
N GLY A 124 -3.91 -26.99 -8.13
CA GLY A 124 -4.98 -26.90 -7.12
C GLY A 124 -6.07 -27.98 -7.27
N ALA A 125 -6.77 -28.28 -6.18
CA ALA A 125 -7.45 -29.56 -5.97
C ALA A 125 -8.65 -29.91 -6.86
N ASP A 126 -9.30 -28.94 -7.52
CA ASP A 126 -10.49 -29.19 -8.36
C ASP A 126 -10.18 -29.12 -9.87
N PRO A 127 -10.02 -30.26 -10.56
CA PRO A 127 -9.71 -30.30 -11.99
C PRO A 127 -10.88 -29.89 -12.89
N ASN A 128 -12.10 -29.77 -12.34
CA ASN A 128 -13.30 -29.43 -13.12
C ASN A 128 -13.58 -27.92 -13.19
N LYS A 129 -12.79 -27.11 -12.49
CA LYS A 129 -12.89 -25.65 -12.55
C LYS A 129 -11.86 -25.10 -13.53
N THR A 130 -12.33 -24.44 -14.59
CA THR A 130 -11.47 -23.60 -15.44
C THR A 130 -10.80 -22.55 -14.57
N ARG A 131 -9.47 -22.48 -14.62
CA ARG A 131 -8.69 -21.48 -13.89
C ARG A 131 -8.02 -20.56 -14.87
N TYR A 132 -8.08 -19.27 -14.56
CA TYR A 132 -7.19 -18.33 -15.20
C TYR A 132 -5.76 -18.66 -14.77
N VAL A 133 -4.91 -18.97 -15.75
CA VAL A 133 -3.49 -19.24 -15.51
C VAL A 133 -2.75 -17.95 -15.74
N TRP A 134 -2.39 -17.31 -14.62
CA TRP A 134 -1.53 -16.14 -14.64
C TRP A 134 -0.17 -16.49 -15.24
N ASN A 135 0.33 -15.59 -16.09
CA ASN A 135 1.68 -15.65 -16.62
C ASN A 135 2.42 -14.33 -16.35
N VAL A 136 3.70 -14.31 -16.67
CA VAL A 136 4.54 -13.13 -16.41
C VAL A 136 4.12 -11.88 -17.19
N ASN A 137 3.55 -12.03 -18.39
CA ASN A 137 3.03 -10.88 -19.13
C ASN A 137 1.78 -10.32 -18.44
N ASP A 138 0.95 -11.17 -17.83
CA ASP A 138 -0.20 -10.68 -17.06
C ASP A 138 0.23 -9.79 -15.89
N PHE A 139 1.34 -10.13 -15.23
CA PHE A 139 1.94 -9.30 -14.18
C PHE A 139 2.29 -7.90 -14.72
N TYR A 140 3.08 -7.83 -15.80
CA TYR A 140 3.50 -6.54 -16.36
C TYR A 140 2.33 -5.73 -16.93
N GLU A 141 1.45 -6.37 -17.69
CA GLU A 141 0.30 -5.70 -18.32
C GLU A 141 -0.72 -5.19 -17.29
N ASN A 142 -0.98 -5.96 -16.23
CA ASN A 142 -1.94 -5.55 -15.19
C ASN A 142 -1.37 -4.50 -14.23
N ILE A 143 -0.05 -4.41 -14.04
CA ILE A 143 0.52 -3.30 -13.26
C ILE A 143 0.14 -1.95 -13.87
N ASP A 144 0.14 -1.84 -15.20
CA ASP A 144 -0.14 -0.59 -15.88
C ASP A 144 -1.65 -0.36 -16.05
N ASN A 145 -2.29 -1.00 -17.03
CA ASN A 145 -3.65 -0.64 -17.42
C ASN A 145 -4.49 -1.75 -18.08
N VAL A 146 -3.99 -2.98 -18.12
CA VAL A 146 -4.73 -4.09 -18.75
C VAL A 146 -5.44 -4.91 -17.68
N GLY A 147 -6.77 -4.89 -17.71
CA GLY A 147 -7.59 -5.76 -16.88
C GLY A 147 -7.36 -7.26 -17.15
N LYS A 148 -7.50 -8.08 -16.13
CA LYS A 148 -7.44 -9.55 -16.17
C LYS A 148 -8.66 -10.15 -15.47
N GLU A 149 -8.86 -11.46 -15.60
CA GLU A 149 -10.08 -12.17 -15.18
C GLU A 149 -10.54 -11.81 -13.75
N SER A 150 -9.62 -11.75 -12.77
CA SER A 150 -9.93 -11.41 -11.38
C SER A 150 -9.52 -10.00 -10.96
N THR A 151 -9.02 -9.18 -11.89
CA THR A 151 -8.52 -7.81 -11.66
C THR A 151 -8.95 -6.92 -12.83
N LYS A 152 -10.18 -6.41 -12.79
CA LYS A 152 -10.78 -5.73 -13.95
C LYS A 152 -10.02 -4.50 -14.44
N TRP A 153 -9.31 -3.82 -13.55
CA TRP A 153 -8.46 -2.68 -13.88
C TRP A 153 -6.99 -3.05 -13.73
N GLY A 154 -6.13 -2.34 -14.46
CA GLY A 154 -4.73 -2.28 -14.10
C GLY A 154 -4.52 -1.52 -12.78
N LEU A 155 -3.45 -1.83 -12.04
CA LEU A 155 -3.20 -1.21 -10.73
C LEU A 155 -2.99 0.32 -10.85
N LYS A 156 -2.11 0.77 -11.75
CA LYS A 156 -1.88 2.20 -11.98
C LYS A 156 -3.11 2.88 -12.55
N GLN A 157 -3.83 2.22 -13.47
CA GLN A 157 -5.11 2.70 -13.98
C GLN A 157 -6.13 2.92 -12.85
N TRP A 158 -6.31 1.96 -11.94
CA TRP A 158 -7.22 2.10 -10.80
C TRP A 158 -6.86 3.31 -9.93
N ILE A 159 -5.57 3.47 -9.63
CA ILE A 159 -5.05 4.58 -8.81
C ILE A 159 -5.33 5.91 -9.51
N GLU A 160 -5.06 6.01 -10.81
CA GLU A 160 -5.33 7.22 -11.59
C GLU A 160 -6.81 7.59 -11.60
N MET A 161 -7.69 6.63 -11.90
CA MET A 161 -9.13 6.87 -11.91
C MET A 161 -9.64 7.32 -10.53
N ARG A 162 -9.21 6.66 -9.44
CA ARG A 162 -9.58 7.06 -8.06
C ARG A 162 -9.06 8.45 -7.73
N ALA A 163 -7.79 8.74 -8.03
CA ALA A 163 -7.17 10.02 -7.71
C ALA A 163 -7.82 11.17 -8.49
N GLN A 164 -8.10 10.95 -9.78
CA GLN A 164 -8.79 11.90 -10.65
C GLN A 164 -10.19 12.23 -10.14
N ALA A 165 -11.00 11.21 -9.84
CA ALA A 165 -12.35 11.43 -9.34
C ALA A 165 -12.40 12.25 -8.04
N VAL A 166 -11.48 11.97 -7.10
CA VAL A 166 -11.38 12.74 -5.85
C VAL A 166 -10.87 14.17 -6.10
N ALA A 167 -9.87 14.33 -6.96
CA ALA A 167 -9.32 15.65 -7.32
C ALA A 167 -10.38 16.55 -7.97
N GLU A 168 -11.18 15.98 -8.87
CA GLU A 168 -12.29 16.68 -9.53
C GLU A 168 -13.42 17.00 -8.54
N GLU A 169 -13.83 16.05 -7.69
CA GLU A 169 -14.88 16.27 -6.69
C GLU A 169 -14.56 17.42 -5.74
N PHE A 170 -13.30 17.56 -5.34
CA PHE A 170 -12.84 18.57 -4.36
C PHE A 170 -12.06 19.74 -4.98
N ASN A 171 -11.97 19.80 -6.31
CA ASN A 171 -11.32 20.87 -7.06
C ASN A 171 -9.89 21.19 -6.58
N PHE A 172 -9.02 20.18 -6.58
CA PHE A 172 -7.59 20.36 -6.29
C PHE A 172 -6.71 19.60 -7.30
N GLU A 173 -5.40 19.89 -7.27
CA GLU A 173 -4.41 19.11 -7.99
C GLU A 173 -3.48 18.38 -7.01
N TRP A 174 -3.14 17.13 -7.32
CA TRP A 174 -2.09 16.38 -6.62
C TRP A 174 -0.69 16.85 -7.02
N ASP A 175 0.29 16.50 -6.18
CA ASP A 175 1.67 16.91 -6.38
C ASP A 175 2.26 16.31 -7.66
N LYS A 176 2.96 17.14 -8.44
CA LYS A 176 3.62 16.70 -9.69
C LYS A 176 4.96 15.99 -9.44
N VAL A 177 5.44 16.04 -8.19
CA VAL A 177 6.63 15.32 -7.72
C VAL A 177 6.30 14.65 -6.39
N PRO A 178 6.79 13.43 -6.13
CA PRO A 178 6.56 12.78 -4.85
C PRO A 178 7.19 13.58 -3.70
N LEU A 179 6.56 13.55 -2.53
CA LEU A 179 7.20 14.05 -1.32
C LEU A 179 8.39 13.16 -0.94
N GLU A 180 9.49 13.81 -0.59
CA GLU A 180 10.65 13.13 -0.01
C GLU A 180 10.47 12.93 1.50
N PRO A 181 10.94 11.80 2.06
CA PRO A 181 10.88 11.60 3.50
C PRO A 181 11.69 12.69 4.20
N VAL A 182 11.07 13.33 5.19
CA VAL A 182 11.77 14.29 6.04
C VAL A 182 12.88 13.55 6.79
N GLU A 183 14.13 13.97 6.60
CA GLU A 183 15.26 13.43 7.36
C GLU A 183 15.01 13.64 8.86
N LYS A 184 14.66 12.55 9.57
CA LYS A 184 14.63 12.57 11.02
C LYS A 184 16.08 12.62 11.49
N LYS A 185 16.51 13.78 12.00
CA LYS A 185 17.74 13.87 12.80
C LYS A 185 17.56 12.96 14.01
N ILE A 186 18.22 11.81 13.99
CA ILE A 186 18.32 10.95 15.17
C ILE A 186 19.16 11.75 16.17
N VAL A 187 18.50 12.39 17.14
CA VAL A 187 19.20 12.88 18.32
C VAL A 187 19.61 11.64 19.08
N ALA A 188 20.90 11.29 19.00
CA ALA A 188 21.48 10.28 19.87
C ALA A 188 21.23 10.73 21.31
N ASN A 189 20.24 10.11 21.96
CA ASN A 189 20.12 10.22 23.40
C ASN A 189 21.31 9.45 23.98
N ASP A 190 22.37 10.18 24.35
CA ASP A 190 23.48 9.70 25.20
C ASP A 190 22.99 9.35 26.61
N LYS A 191 21.87 8.64 26.73
CA LYS A 191 21.56 7.92 27.96
C LYS A 191 22.46 6.70 27.96
N GLN A 192 23.66 6.92 28.48
CA GLN A 192 24.56 5.89 28.95
C GLN A 192 23.75 4.95 29.85
N TYR A 193 23.40 3.77 29.33
CA TYR A 193 22.88 2.70 30.17
C TYR A 193 24.01 2.32 31.12
N ASP A 194 23.85 2.67 32.40
CA ASP A 194 24.75 2.25 33.47
C ASP A 194 24.56 0.74 33.68
N VAL A 195 25.27 -0.04 32.87
CA VAL A 195 25.38 -1.49 33.06
C VAL A 195 26.24 -1.70 34.30
N LYS A 196 25.59 -1.85 35.46
CA LYS A 196 26.22 -2.50 36.62
C LYS A 196 26.46 -3.97 36.28
N GLY A 197 27.57 -4.22 35.60
CA GLY A 197 28.09 -5.53 35.24
C GLY A 197 29.58 -5.56 35.56
N ASP A 198 29.99 -6.63 36.22
CA ASP A 198 31.27 -6.85 36.87
C ASP A 198 32.52 -6.43 36.07
N LYS A 199 33.53 -5.97 36.82
CA LYS A 199 34.87 -5.65 36.33
C LYS A 199 35.50 -6.88 35.68
N THR A 200 35.53 -6.93 34.35
CA THR A 200 36.62 -7.57 33.60
C THR A 200 36.91 -6.78 32.33
N SER A 201 38.14 -6.30 32.26
CA SER A 201 38.72 -5.46 31.21
C SER A 201 39.01 -6.24 29.93
N ALA A 202 38.59 -5.71 28.77
CA ALA A 202 39.26 -5.94 27.49
C ALA A 202 38.95 -4.84 26.45
N ALA A 203 40.02 -4.15 26.04
CA ALA A 203 40.32 -3.55 24.74
C ALA A 203 39.33 -2.55 24.09
N ASN A 204 39.80 -1.30 24.01
CA ASN A 204 39.36 -0.28 23.06
C ASN A 204 39.44 -0.78 21.60
N SER A 205 38.38 -0.57 20.81
CA SER A 205 38.51 -0.38 19.37
C SER A 205 37.55 0.70 18.89
N SER A 206 38.08 1.90 18.69
CA SER A 206 37.46 2.95 17.90
C SER A 206 37.49 2.53 16.42
N ILE A 207 36.34 2.36 15.79
CA ILE A 207 36.26 2.26 14.33
C ILE A 207 35.48 3.47 13.83
N SER A 208 36.24 4.39 13.26
CA SER A 208 35.78 5.59 12.56
C SER A 208 35.02 5.21 11.30
N HIS A 209 33.83 5.79 11.13
CA HIS A 209 33.11 5.79 9.86
C HIS A 209 33.93 6.50 8.77
N SER A 210 34.22 5.81 7.68
CA SER A 210 34.66 6.44 6.43
C SER A 210 34.10 5.65 5.25
N PHE A 211 33.22 6.32 4.51
CA PHE A 211 32.83 6.14 3.11
C PHE A 211 33.36 4.89 2.40
N ILE A 212 32.46 3.96 2.06
CA ILE A 212 32.69 3.00 0.98
C ILE A 212 31.80 3.40 -0.19
N ALA A 213 32.38 4.13 -1.13
CA ALA A 213 31.84 4.30 -2.47
C ALA A 213 32.19 3.04 -3.28
N PHE A 214 31.18 2.30 -3.73
CA PHE A 214 31.35 1.18 -4.63
C PHE A 214 31.46 1.69 -6.07
N PHE A 215 32.70 1.79 -6.57
CA PHE A 215 33.00 1.78 -8.00
C PHE A 215 33.53 0.38 -8.35
N THR A 216 32.81 -0.37 -9.17
CA THR A 216 33.34 -1.54 -9.86
C THR A 216 33.16 -1.36 -11.36
N LEU A 217 34.24 -0.92 -12.01
CA LEU A 217 34.42 -0.95 -13.45
C LEU A 217 35.60 -1.87 -13.78
N LEU A 218 35.38 -2.73 -14.78
CA LEU A 218 36.34 -3.39 -15.67
C LEU A 218 37.08 -4.65 -15.16
N ALA A 219 36.77 -5.80 -15.76
CA ALA A 219 37.51 -6.35 -16.91
C ALA A 219 37.39 -7.89 -16.98
N LEU A 220 36.63 -8.40 -17.95
CA LEU A 220 36.79 -9.76 -18.48
C LEU A 220 36.62 -9.71 -20.00
N THR A 221 37.57 -9.06 -20.64
CA THR A 221 37.95 -9.31 -22.03
C THR A 221 39.25 -10.10 -22.01
N LEU A 222 39.15 -11.43 -21.99
CA LEU A 222 40.10 -12.35 -22.64
C LEU A 222 39.50 -13.76 -22.57
N GLY A 223 38.75 -14.12 -23.60
CA GLY A 223 38.08 -15.42 -23.73
C GLY A 223 37.54 -15.61 -25.14
N LEU A 224 38.30 -15.11 -26.13
CA LEU A 224 38.06 -15.27 -27.56
C LEU A 224 39.45 -15.55 -28.16
N LEU A 225 39.88 -16.82 -28.07
CA LEU A 225 40.91 -17.50 -28.88
C LEU A 225 41.26 -18.84 -28.22
N LEU A 226 40.40 -19.84 -28.42
CA LEU A 226 40.70 -21.24 -28.75
C LEU A 226 39.38 -22.01 -28.94
#